data_AF-A0A939WYY7-F1
#
_entry.id   AF-A0A939WYY7-F1
#
_cell.length_a   1.000
_cell.length_b   1.000
_cell.length_c   1.000
_cell.angle_alpha   90.00
_cell.angle_beta   90.00
_cell.angle_gamma   90.00
#
_symmetry.space_group_name_H-M   'P 1'
#
loop_
_entity.id
_entity.type
_entity.pdbx_description
1 polymer ?
#
loop_
_entity_poly.entity_id
_entity_poly.type
_entity_poly.pdbx_seq_one_letter_code
_entity_poly.pdbx_strand_id
1 'polypeptide(L)'
;MKWNKRSLTAILFLISFCQLSSAQQKQKTTYEYDKQNRLIHVVSPLGETFYTYDDLGNRLSKIFKSFTDKKDGDANGDGKVDAADIVEVANYIMGKPSTYFYKQSADVNKDNVINIADIIQITNIILKK
;
A
#
# COMPACT_ATOMS: atom_id res chain seq x y z
N MET A 1 27.77 9.11 -44.00
CA MET A 1 26.53 9.38 -44.75
C MET A 1 25.66 10.34 -43.94
N LYS A 2 24.98 11.31 -44.59
CA LYS A 2 23.82 12.05 -44.02
C LYS A 2 22.66 11.03 -43.88
N TRP A 3 21.70 11.11 -42.95
CA TRP A 3 20.64 12.11 -42.70
C TRP A 3 19.89 11.75 -41.39
N ASN A 4 18.85 12.45 -40.91
CA ASN A 4 18.70 13.86 -40.53
C ASN A 4 17.33 14.05 -39.80
N LYS A 5 17.33 14.79 -38.69
CA LYS A 5 16.22 15.49 -37.99
C LYS A 5 14.76 15.17 -38.34
N ARG A 6 14.06 14.65 -37.31
CA ARG A 6 12.95 15.35 -36.60
C ARG A 6 13.21 15.21 -35.07
N SER A 7 12.54 15.89 -34.14
CA SER A 7 11.37 16.78 -34.23
C SER A 7 11.57 18.09 -33.42
N LEU A 8 10.67 18.44 -32.49
CA LEU A 8 10.53 19.77 -31.87
C LEU A 8 10.32 19.74 -30.33
N THR A 9 10.99 20.69 -29.66
CA THR A 9 10.64 21.53 -28.47
C THR A 9 9.23 21.35 -27.86
N ALA A 10 8.94 21.48 -26.56
CA ALA A 10 9.54 22.25 -25.43
C ALA A 10 9.15 21.56 -24.08
N ILE A 11 9.47 21.95 -22.84
CA ILE A 11 9.66 23.26 -22.16
C ILE A 11 10.66 23.08 -20.98
N LEU A 12 11.52 24.06 -20.70
CA LEU A 12 12.29 24.13 -19.44
C LEU A 12 11.39 24.63 -18.29
N PHE A 13 11.45 24.00 -17.11
CA PHE A 13 11.26 24.75 -15.87
C PHE A 13 12.13 24.21 -14.71
N LEU A 14 13.10 25.03 -14.34
CA LEU A 14 13.85 25.17 -13.08
C LEU A 14 14.17 23.94 -12.20
N ILE A 15 15.48 23.80 -11.98
CA ILE A 15 16.09 23.08 -10.85
C ILE A 15 15.66 23.74 -9.53
N SER A 16 15.18 22.95 -8.57
CA SER A 16 15.30 23.31 -7.16
C SER A 16 15.68 22.06 -6.34
N PHE A 17 16.81 22.17 -5.66
CA PHE A 17 17.39 21.10 -4.86
C PHE A 17 16.75 21.13 -3.47
N CYS A 18 16.06 20.06 -3.06
CA CYS A 18 15.81 19.84 -1.64
C CYS A 18 15.80 18.34 -1.36
N GLN A 19 16.70 17.91 -0.47
CA GLN A 19 16.77 16.53 -0.03
C GLN A 19 15.55 16.23 0.85
N LEU A 20 14.91 15.09 0.65
CA LEU A 20 14.20 14.42 1.73
C LEU A 20 14.37 12.91 1.59
N SER A 21 15.12 12.32 2.50
CA SER A 21 15.21 10.87 2.60
C SER A 21 13.87 10.32 3.09
N SER A 22 13.21 9.52 2.26
CA SER A 22 12.41 8.41 2.78
C SER A 22 12.85 7.15 2.05
N ALA A 23 13.01 6.06 2.79
CA ALA A 23 13.25 4.78 2.17
C ALA A 23 11.98 4.41 1.38
N GLN A 24 12.00 4.60 0.06
CA GLN A 24 10.97 4.04 -0.80
C GLN A 24 11.06 2.52 -0.67
N GLN A 25 10.21 1.96 0.20
CA GLN A 25 9.89 0.53 0.21
C GLN A 25 9.71 0.10 -1.23
N LYS A 26 10.40 -0.96 -1.63
CA LYS A 26 10.44 -1.45 -3.02
C LYS A 26 9.02 -1.88 -3.45
N GLN A 27 8.27 -0.92 -3.97
CA GLN A 27 6.85 -1.05 -4.30
C GLN A 27 6.69 -2.17 -5.33
N LYS A 28 6.17 -3.33 -4.89
CA LYS A 28 6.02 -4.52 -5.70
C LYS A 28 4.55 -4.73 -6.00
N THR A 29 4.20 -4.75 -7.28
CA THR A 29 2.88 -5.18 -7.76
C THR A 29 2.97 -6.63 -8.20
N THR A 30 2.04 -7.49 -7.78
CA THR A 30 1.93 -8.87 -8.26
C THR A 30 0.62 -9.07 -9.00
N TYR A 31 0.65 -9.97 -9.98
CA TYR A 31 -0.46 -10.26 -10.89
C TYR A 31 -0.67 -11.78 -10.92
N GLU A 32 -1.91 -12.22 -10.78
CA GLU A 32 -2.30 -13.62 -10.88
C GLU A 32 -3.31 -13.81 -12.01
N TYR A 33 -3.17 -14.91 -12.72
CA TYR A 33 -3.92 -15.19 -13.95
C TYR A 33 -4.62 -16.55 -13.85
N ASP A 34 -5.77 -16.70 -14.50
CA ASP A 34 -6.43 -17.99 -14.65
C ASP A 34 -5.80 -18.86 -15.74
N LYS A 35 -6.35 -20.06 -15.95
CA LYS A 35 -5.89 -21.04 -16.96
C LYS A 35 -6.04 -20.54 -18.40
N GLN A 36 -6.83 -19.49 -18.61
CA GLN A 36 -7.06 -18.82 -19.88
C GLN A 36 -6.18 -17.56 -20.04
N ASN A 37 -5.20 -17.37 -19.12
CA ASN A 37 -4.29 -16.23 -19.06
C ASN A 37 -5.00 -14.87 -18.89
N ARG A 38 -6.17 -14.86 -18.22
CA ARG A 38 -6.93 -13.65 -17.88
C ARG A 38 -6.57 -13.21 -16.47
N LEU A 39 -6.41 -11.90 -16.26
CA LEU A 39 -5.99 -11.33 -14.98
C LEU A 39 -7.10 -11.44 -13.92
N ILE A 40 -6.91 -12.27 -12.89
CA ILE A 40 -7.92 -12.49 -11.84
C ILE A 40 -7.63 -11.73 -10.54
N HIS A 41 -6.37 -11.42 -10.24
CA HIS A 41 -6.00 -10.72 -9.02
C HIS A 41 -4.75 -9.86 -9.21
N VAL A 42 -4.77 -8.66 -8.63
CA VAL A 42 -3.65 -7.70 -8.59
C VAL A 42 -3.43 -7.29 -7.13
N VAL A 43 -2.25 -7.55 -6.58
CA VAL A 43 -1.84 -6.94 -5.30
C VAL A 43 -0.98 -5.73 -5.65
N SER A 44 -1.37 -4.54 -5.17
CA SER A 44 -0.61 -3.31 -5.32
C SER A 44 -0.45 -2.61 -3.97
N PRO A 45 0.52 -1.68 -3.80
CA PRO A 45 0.65 -0.93 -2.55
C PRO A 45 -0.55 -0.03 -2.19
N LEU A 46 -1.45 0.22 -3.16
CA LEU A 46 -2.67 1.00 -2.96
C LEU A 46 -3.90 0.14 -2.65
N GLY A 47 -3.80 -1.17 -2.80
CA GLY A 47 -4.94 -2.08 -2.64
C GLY A 47 -4.84 -3.34 -3.51
N GLU A 48 -5.72 -4.28 -3.22
CA GLU A 48 -5.96 -5.47 -4.03
C GLU A 48 -7.09 -5.23 -5.03
N THR A 49 -6.95 -5.73 -6.25
CA THR A 49 -8.03 -5.76 -7.24
C THR A 49 -8.32 -7.19 -7.67
N PHE A 50 -9.55 -7.64 -7.45
CA PHE A 50 -10.05 -8.93 -7.91
C PHE A 50 -10.94 -8.76 -9.13
N TYR A 51 -10.87 -9.72 -10.03
CA TYR A 51 -11.65 -9.78 -11.27
C TYR A 51 -12.30 -11.15 -11.42
N THR A 52 -13.55 -11.17 -11.87
CA THR A 52 -14.20 -12.40 -12.33
C THR A 52 -14.69 -12.24 -13.76
N TYR A 53 -14.77 -13.35 -14.48
CA TYR A 53 -15.15 -13.41 -15.89
C TYR A 53 -16.19 -14.51 -16.11
N ASP A 54 -17.00 -14.36 -17.16
CA ASP A 54 -17.80 -15.47 -17.70
C ASP A 54 -16.95 -16.38 -18.61
N ASP A 55 -17.58 -17.44 -19.12
CA ASP A 55 -16.93 -18.40 -20.03
C ASP A 55 -16.64 -17.81 -21.42
N LEU A 56 -17.29 -16.71 -21.79
CA LEU A 56 -17.07 -15.98 -23.06
C LEU A 56 -15.94 -14.94 -22.96
N GLY A 57 -15.42 -14.68 -21.76
CA GLY A 57 -14.34 -13.72 -21.51
C GLY A 57 -14.80 -12.32 -21.12
N ASN A 58 -16.11 -12.07 -20.95
CA ASN A 58 -16.60 -10.80 -20.42
C ASN A 58 -16.33 -10.71 -18.92
N ARG A 59 -15.91 -9.54 -18.45
CA ARG A 59 -15.68 -9.29 -17.01
C ARG A 59 -17.02 -9.13 -16.29
N LEU A 60 -17.31 -10.05 -15.36
CA LEU A 60 -18.50 -10.03 -14.50
C LEU A 60 -18.33 -9.10 -13.30
N SER A 61 -17.15 -9.03 -12.69
CA SER A 61 -16.88 -8.15 -11.56
C SER A 61 -15.49 -7.52 -11.57
N LYS A 62 -15.37 -6.39 -10.85
CA LYS A 62 -14.11 -5.80 -10.42
C LYS A 62 -14.29 -5.34 -8.98
N ILE A 63 -13.65 -6.01 -8.03
CA ILE A 63 -13.66 -5.63 -6.62
C ILE A 63 -12.31 -4.97 -6.33
N PHE A 64 -12.31 -3.72 -5.84
CA PHE A 64 -11.10 -3.05 -5.37
C PHE A 64 -11.16 -2.94 -3.84
N LYS A 65 -10.25 -3.64 -3.16
CA LYS A 65 -10.00 -3.48 -1.72
C LYS A 65 -8.89 -2.45 -1.57
N SER A 66 -9.26 -1.21 -1.25
CA SER A 66 -8.27 -0.14 -1.09
C SER A 66 -7.48 -0.32 0.20
N PHE A 67 -6.16 -0.14 0.14
CA PHE A 67 -5.30 0.11 1.31
C PHE A 67 -5.23 1.62 1.64
N THR A 68 -5.97 2.47 0.89
CA THR A 68 -6.03 3.93 1.14
C THR A 68 -7.10 4.34 2.14
N ASP A 69 -7.95 3.42 2.61
CA ASP A 69 -8.82 3.63 3.78
C ASP A 69 -7.97 3.52 5.06
N LYS A 70 -6.92 4.34 5.11
CA LYS A 70 -5.88 4.30 6.12
C LYS A 70 -6.43 4.85 7.43
N LYS A 71 -7.04 3.95 8.20
CA LYS A 71 -7.54 4.26 9.54
C LYS A 71 -6.37 4.33 10.51
N ASP A 72 -6.39 5.33 11.38
CA ASP A 72 -5.48 5.36 12.52
C ASP A 72 -5.68 4.05 13.31
N GLY A 73 -4.61 3.27 13.45
CA GLY A 73 -4.59 1.94 14.05
C GLY A 73 -4.70 0.73 13.12
N ASP A 74 -4.95 0.89 11.81
CA ASP A 74 -4.93 -0.20 10.81
C ASP A 74 -3.48 -0.50 10.37
N ALA A 75 -2.74 -1.19 11.25
CA ALA A 75 -1.32 -1.44 11.10
C ALA A 75 -1.00 -2.48 10.02
N ASN A 76 -1.91 -3.43 9.77
CA ASN A 76 -1.75 -4.48 8.77
C ASN A 76 -2.36 -4.12 7.40
N GLY A 77 -3.23 -3.11 7.32
CA GLY A 77 -3.85 -2.60 6.10
C GLY A 77 -5.07 -3.39 5.61
N ASP A 78 -5.73 -4.19 6.46
CA ASP A 78 -6.88 -4.99 6.04
C ASP A 78 -8.19 -4.19 5.90
N GLY A 79 -8.21 -2.93 6.36
CA GLY A 79 -9.35 -2.02 6.36
C GLY A 79 -10.12 -2.00 7.69
N LYS A 80 -9.73 -2.80 8.69
CA LYS A 80 -10.29 -2.81 10.05
C LYS A 80 -9.30 -2.23 11.06
N VAL A 81 -9.71 -2.22 12.32
CA VAL A 81 -8.82 -1.91 13.45
C VAL A 81 -9.22 -2.87 14.55
N ASP A 82 -8.45 -3.92 14.75
CA ASP A 82 -8.70 -5.01 15.70
C ASP A 82 -7.40 -5.60 16.29
N ALA A 83 -7.49 -6.74 16.98
CA ALA A 83 -6.35 -7.34 17.68
C ALA A 83 -5.21 -7.76 16.74
N ALA A 84 -5.48 -8.00 15.45
CA ALA A 84 -4.44 -8.31 14.46
C ALA A 84 -3.45 -7.14 14.28
N ASP A 85 -3.92 -5.90 14.38
CA ASP A 85 -3.07 -4.70 14.29
C ASP A 85 -2.10 -4.59 15.46
N ILE A 86 -2.56 -4.91 16.68
CA ILE A 86 -1.73 -4.94 17.88
C ILE A 86 -0.59 -5.95 17.73
N VAL A 87 -0.90 -7.15 17.22
CA VAL A 87 0.11 -8.19 16.95
C VAL A 87 1.13 -7.69 15.94
N GLU A 88 0.70 -6.96 14.91
CA GLU A 88 1.60 -6.44 13.88
C GLU A 88 2.51 -5.31 14.39
N VAL A 89 2.00 -4.40 15.21
CA VAL A 89 2.84 -3.39 15.89
C VAL A 89 3.84 -4.05 16.85
N ALA A 90 3.43 -5.07 17.60
CA ALA A 90 4.32 -5.83 18.47
C ALA A 90 5.42 -6.55 17.66
N ASN A 91 5.07 -7.17 16.54
CA ASN A 91 6.02 -7.79 15.60
C ASN A 91 7.06 -6.78 15.09
N TYR A 92 6.64 -5.57 14.73
CA TYR A 92 7.57 -4.49 14.34
C TYR A 92 8.53 -4.12 15.48
N ILE A 93 8.02 -3.90 16.70
CA ILE A 93 8.84 -3.57 17.89
C ILE A 93 9.84 -4.69 18.20
N MET A 94 9.46 -5.95 18.00
CA MET A 94 10.32 -7.13 18.15
C MET A 94 11.33 -7.33 17.00
N GLY A 95 11.40 -6.40 16.03
CA GLY A 95 12.32 -6.46 14.89
C GLY A 95 11.93 -7.50 13.82
N LYS A 96 10.67 -7.96 13.83
CA LYS A 96 10.12 -8.97 12.90
C LYS A 96 8.83 -8.48 12.22
N PRO A 97 8.81 -7.30 11.57
CA PRO A 97 7.62 -6.84 10.86
C PRO A 97 7.20 -7.84 9.78
N SER A 98 5.89 -7.96 9.53
CA SER A 98 5.40 -8.74 8.41
C SER A 98 5.72 -8.07 7.07
N THR A 99 5.30 -8.69 5.99
CA THR A 99 5.41 -8.11 4.64
C THR A 99 4.54 -6.86 4.46
N TYR A 100 3.48 -6.71 5.26
CA TYR A 100 2.50 -5.62 5.17
C TYR A 100 2.40 -4.91 6.51
N PHE A 101 3.22 -3.88 6.68
CA PHE A 101 3.22 -3.03 7.87
C PHE A 101 3.13 -1.55 7.50
N TYR A 102 2.03 -0.92 7.89
CA TYR A 102 1.72 0.48 7.59
C TYR A 102 2.13 1.39 8.74
N LYS A 103 3.42 1.79 8.74
CA LYS A 103 4.01 2.66 9.78
C LYS A 103 3.13 3.85 10.18
N GLN A 104 2.58 4.61 9.23
CA GLN A 104 1.79 5.81 9.57
C GLN A 104 0.33 5.51 9.96
N SER A 105 -0.11 4.26 9.88
CA SER A 105 -1.36 3.81 10.55
C SER A 105 -1.05 3.32 11.97
N ALA A 106 0.08 2.63 12.12
CA ALA A 106 0.59 2.13 13.39
C ALA A 106 1.06 3.24 14.33
N ASP A 107 1.58 4.34 13.80
CA ASP A 107 1.92 5.58 14.52
C ASP A 107 0.63 6.36 14.81
N VAL A 108 -0.06 5.99 15.89
CA VAL A 108 -1.37 6.55 16.24
C VAL A 108 -1.22 7.85 17.03
N ASN A 109 -0.11 8.03 17.76
CA ASN A 109 0.18 9.28 18.46
C ASN A 109 0.84 10.35 17.55
N LYS A 110 1.32 9.95 16.37
CA LYS A 110 1.92 10.79 15.33
C LYS A 110 3.25 11.41 15.77
N ASP A 111 4.00 10.69 16.61
CA ASP A 111 5.35 11.06 17.07
C ASP A 111 6.48 10.52 16.16
N ASN A 112 6.16 9.68 15.17
CA ASN A 112 7.06 8.99 14.23
C ASN A 112 7.87 7.82 14.84
N VAL A 113 7.56 7.37 16.05
CA VAL A 113 8.29 6.34 16.81
C VAL A 113 7.34 5.21 17.22
N ILE A 114 7.20 4.18 16.37
CA ILE A 114 6.39 3.00 16.67
C ILE A 114 6.83 2.35 18.00
N ASN A 115 5.97 2.40 19.02
CA ASN A 115 6.26 1.85 20.34
C ASN A 115 5.01 1.37 21.10
N ILE A 116 5.15 1.03 22.39
CA ILE A 116 4.04 0.52 23.23
C ILE A 116 2.90 1.55 23.39
N ALA A 117 3.20 2.86 23.30
CA ALA A 117 2.20 3.92 23.36
C ALA A 117 1.16 3.80 22.22
N ASP A 118 1.61 3.42 21.01
CA ASP A 118 0.72 3.16 19.89
C ASP A 118 -0.19 1.97 20.13
N ILE A 119 0.36 0.87 20.65
CA ILE A 119 -0.43 -0.32 21.02
C ILE A 119 -1.53 0.04 22.01
N ILE A 120 -1.22 0.90 23.00
CA ILE A 120 -2.22 1.39 23.97
C ILE A 120 -3.29 2.23 23.27
N GLN A 121 -2.93 3.08 22.30
CA GLN A 121 -3.90 3.85 21.51
C GLN A 121 -4.78 2.97 20.61
N ILE A 122 -4.21 1.99 19.91
CA ILE A 122 -4.96 1.02 19.09
C ILE A 122 -5.94 0.25 19.99
N THR A 123 -5.48 -0.21 21.16
CA THR A 123 -6.34 -0.87 22.17
C THR A 123 -7.50 0.04 22.58
N ASN A 124 -7.25 1.33 22.84
CA ASN A 124 -8.29 2.30 23.17
C ASN A 124 -9.26 2.57 22.00
N ILE A 125 -8.82 2.47 20.75
CA ILE A 125 -9.71 2.58 19.56
C ILE A 125 -10.61 1.35 19.46
N ILE A 126 -10.08 0.15 19.73
CA ILE A 126 -10.85 -1.11 19.71
C ILE A 126 -11.89 -1.13 20.83
N LEU A 127 -11.53 -0.72 22.05
CA LEU A 127 -12.41 -0.72 23.23
C LEU A 127 -13.50 0.38 23.23
N LYS A 128 -13.45 1.34 22.30
CA LYS A 128 -14.42 2.44 22.17
C LYS A 128 -15.43 2.22 21.02
N LYS A 129 -15.40 1.07 20.36
CA LYS A 129 -16.40 0.62 19.38
C LYS A 129 -17.54 -0.12 20.08
#